data_AF-A0A7G7KIS0-F1
#
_entry.id   AF-A0A7G7KIS0-F1
#
_cell.length_a   1.000
_cell.length_b   1.000
_cell.length_c   1.000
_cell.angle_alpha   90.00
_cell.angle_beta   90.00
_cell.angle_gamma   90.00
#
_symmetry.space_group_name_H-M   'P 1'
#
loop_
_entity.id
_entity.type
_entity.pdbx_description
1 polymer ?
#
loop_
_entity_poly.entity_id
_entity_poly.type
_entity_poly.pdbx_seq_one_letter_code
_entity_poly.pdbx_strand_id
1 'polypeptide(L)'
;MVTFTASYTSASGQARSVTIRASDPVDARRQLRRRGIKATDLRAKTKDQTAAGGQAKAGLLSLDLGEAFQKPPGVKEKAVWASKLAALVDAGVPIVRSLDLMASQQKLPMFKKALVAVQLEVNQGTAMGAAMRQWPKVFDQLTVAMVEAGEAGGVLDESLKRLAKLLEDNARLQNQIKGALGYPVAVLVIAILVFLGMTIFLIPTFAGIFEDLGAELPLFTQLMVDLSKLLRSSASLIFAGGLLVGVWLFARYYNTHKGRRVVDRITLRLPLFGDLIMKTATAQFCRIFSSLTRAGVPILMSLEISSETAGHSIISDAILASRTLVQEGVLLSTALNRQKVLPEMALSMLAIGEETGEMDQMLSKVADFYEDEVSAAVKALTSMLEPAMIVVVGGIVGSILLAMYLPMFTVFDQIQ
;
A
#
# COMPACT_ATOMS: atom_id res chain seq x y z
N MET A 1 9.63 51.43 -16.66
CA MET A 1 9.49 52.43 -15.59
C MET A 1 9.10 51.74 -14.30
N VAL A 2 9.85 51.95 -13.22
CA VAL A 2 9.64 51.30 -11.92
C VAL A 2 8.71 52.16 -11.09
N THR A 3 7.81 51.53 -10.34
CA THR A 3 6.90 52.24 -9.43
C THR A 3 7.54 52.30 -8.05
N PHE A 4 7.82 53.50 -7.57
CA PHE A 4 8.37 53.76 -6.25
C PHE A 4 7.27 54.25 -5.31
N THR A 5 7.25 53.74 -4.08
CA THR A 5 6.40 54.28 -3.01
C THR A 5 7.30 55.03 -2.05
N ALA A 6 7.03 56.33 -1.85
CA ALA A 6 7.76 57.20 -0.96
C ALA A 6 6.90 57.53 0.26
N SER A 7 7.45 57.32 1.45
CA SER A 7 6.81 57.77 2.69
C SER A 7 7.41 59.12 3.10
N TYR A 8 6.56 60.09 3.45
CA TYR A 8 6.95 61.41 3.90
C TYR A 8 6.06 61.88 5.06
N THR A 9 6.61 62.75 5.90
CA THR A 9 5.85 63.37 6.99
C THR A 9 5.31 64.71 6.50
N SER A 10 4.00 64.93 6.64
CA SER A 10 3.38 66.22 6.34
C SER A 10 3.79 67.28 7.37
N ALA A 11 3.61 68.56 7.06
CA ALA A 11 3.87 69.67 7.99
C ALA A 11 3.06 69.58 9.30
N SER A 12 1.97 68.80 9.32
CA SER A 12 1.17 68.47 10.51
C SER A 12 1.65 67.25 11.31
N GLY A 13 2.81 66.66 10.99
CA GLY A 13 3.41 65.54 11.73
C GLY A 13 2.86 64.15 11.38
N GLN A 14 1.87 64.01 10.49
CA GLN A 14 1.34 62.71 10.06
C GLN A 14 2.16 62.09 8.92
N ALA A 15 2.47 60.79 9.04
CA ALA A 15 3.11 60.01 8.00
C ALA A 15 2.14 59.69 6.85
N ARG A 16 2.51 60.04 5.62
CA ARG A 16 1.74 59.74 4.39
C ARG A 16 2.63 59.08 3.35
N SER A 17 2.06 58.24 2.50
CA SER A 17 2.76 57.61 1.39
C SER A 17 2.25 58.13 0.05
N VAL A 18 3.16 58.29 -0.92
CA VAL A 18 2.82 58.67 -2.30
C VAL A 18 3.57 57.78 -3.26
N THR A 19 2.89 57.36 -4.32
CA THR A 19 3.44 56.45 -5.32
C THR A 19 3.78 57.24 -6.59
N ILE A 20 5.00 57.09 -7.10
CA ILE A 20 5.48 57.75 -8.32
C ILE A 20 6.14 56.75 -9.26
N ARG A 21 6.09 57.02 -10.56
CA ARG A 21 6.77 56.21 -11.59
C ARG A 21 7.99 56.98 -12.07
N ALA A 22 9.17 56.36 -11.97
CA ALA A 22 10.42 56.93 -12.42
C ALA A 22 11.30 55.85 -13.07
N SER A 23 12.30 56.27 -13.85
CA SER A 23 13.29 55.37 -14.44
C SER A 23 14.25 54.82 -13.39
N ASP A 24 14.59 55.63 -12.38
CA ASP A 24 15.67 55.39 -11.43
C ASP A 24 15.40 56.06 -10.07
N PRO A 25 16.01 55.57 -8.96
CA PRO A 25 15.75 56.10 -7.62
C PRO A 25 16.16 57.58 -7.43
N VAL A 26 17.14 58.05 -8.20
CA VAL A 26 17.62 59.44 -8.15
C VAL A 26 16.60 60.38 -8.81
N ASP A 27 16.08 60.00 -9.98
CA ASP A 27 14.99 60.74 -10.63
C ASP A 27 13.71 60.74 -9.78
N ALA A 28 13.37 59.62 -9.13
CA ALA A 28 12.25 59.54 -8.20
C ALA A 28 12.35 60.57 -7.06
N ARG A 29 13.52 60.70 -6.43
CA ARG A 29 13.76 61.72 -5.38
C ARG A 29 13.70 63.15 -5.93
N ARG A 30 14.20 63.38 -7.15
CA ARG A 30 14.17 64.70 -7.80
C ARG A 30 12.73 65.14 -8.09
N GLN A 31 11.88 64.24 -8.57
CA GLN A 31 10.45 64.50 -8.80
C GLN A 31 9.69 64.79 -7.49
N LEU A 32 10.00 64.08 -6.41
CA LEU A 32 9.38 64.32 -5.09
C LEU A 32 9.79 65.67 -4.50
N ARG A 33 11.08 66.05 -4.63
CA ARG A 33 11.55 67.38 -4.20
C ARG A 33 10.90 68.52 -4.97
N ARG A 34 10.66 68.36 -6.29
CA ARG A 34 9.91 69.35 -7.10
C ARG A 34 8.48 69.55 -6.62
N ARG A 35 7.87 68.53 -6.02
CA ARG A 35 6.54 68.61 -5.39
C ARG A 35 6.58 69.12 -3.94
N GLY A 36 7.73 69.59 -3.46
CA GLY A 36 7.92 70.07 -2.09
C GLY A 36 7.98 68.97 -1.02
N ILE A 37 8.07 67.70 -1.42
CA ILE A 37 8.03 66.55 -0.51
C ILE A 37 9.45 66.02 -0.26
N LYS A 38 9.90 66.03 0.99
CA LYS A 38 11.12 65.33 1.43
C LYS A 38 10.74 63.90 1.84
N ALA A 39 11.09 62.91 1.03
CA ALA A 39 10.83 61.50 1.33
C ALA A 39 11.81 60.96 2.39
N THR A 40 11.27 60.30 3.41
CA THR A 40 12.03 59.70 4.52
C THR A 40 12.49 58.28 4.17
N ASP A 41 11.69 57.53 3.41
CA ASP A 41 12.04 56.21 2.86
C ASP A 41 11.48 56.08 1.43
N LEU A 42 12.25 55.49 0.52
CA LEU A 42 11.89 55.29 -0.89
C LEU A 42 12.09 53.83 -1.26
N ARG A 43 11.00 53.09 -1.47
CA ARG A 43 11.06 51.66 -1.84
C ARG A 43 10.56 51.44 -3.25
N ALA A 44 11.35 50.74 -4.06
CA ALA A 44 10.95 50.25 -5.36
C ALA A 44 10.00 49.06 -5.16
N LYS A 45 8.83 49.08 -5.81
CA LYS A 45 7.92 47.94 -5.81
C LYS A 45 8.36 46.95 -6.89
N THR A 46 9.26 46.03 -6.54
CA THR A 46 9.64 44.91 -7.41
C THR A 46 8.49 43.90 -7.43
N LYS A 47 8.16 43.34 -8.61
CA LYS A 47 6.95 42.57 -8.89
C LYS A 47 6.77 41.25 -8.10
N ASP A 48 7.70 40.88 -7.21
CA ASP A 48 7.70 39.60 -6.47
C ASP A 48 7.49 39.72 -4.94
N GLN A 49 7.02 40.86 -4.44
CA GLN A 49 6.66 40.97 -3.02
C GLN A 49 5.26 41.57 -2.83
N THR A 50 4.26 40.72 -3.05
CA THR A 50 2.92 40.85 -2.47
C THR A 50 2.60 39.58 -1.70
N ALA A 51 3.30 39.36 -0.57
CA ALA A 51 2.86 38.50 0.53
C ALA A 51 3.86 38.57 1.71
N ALA A 52 4.12 39.74 2.28
CA ALA A 52 4.83 39.84 3.55
C ALA A 52 4.46 41.14 4.27
N GLY A 53 3.45 41.07 5.14
CA GLY A 53 3.03 42.23 5.94
C GLY A 53 1.65 42.08 6.58
N GLY A 54 1.42 41.00 7.31
CA GLY A 54 0.21 40.78 8.12
C GLY A 54 0.50 39.72 9.18
N GLN A 55 1.03 40.16 10.30
CA GLN A 55 1.43 39.31 11.43
C GLN A 55 0.24 38.68 12.17
N ALA A 56 0.54 37.53 12.76
CA ALA A 56 0.09 37.10 14.09
C ALA A 56 -1.40 36.78 14.28
N LYS A 57 -1.80 35.57 13.85
CA LYS A 57 -2.60 34.58 14.60
C LYS A 57 -2.99 33.41 13.69
N ALA A 58 -2.02 32.56 13.37
CA ALA A 58 -2.27 31.25 12.75
C ALA A 58 -1.12 30.26 13.02
N GLY A 59 -0.54 30.31 14.22
CA GLY A 59 0.44 29.31 14.66
C GLY A 59 -0.28 28.18 15.39
N LEU A 60 -0.88 27.23 14.64
CA LEU A 60 -1.10 25.83 15.08
C LEU A 60 -1.81 24.92 14.04
N LEU A 61 -2.34 25.45 12.92
CA LEU A 61 -3.29 24.71 12.06
C LEU A 61 -2.97 24.76 10.56
N SER A 62 -1.69 24.83 10.21
CA SER A 62 -1.21 24.46 8.87
C SER A 62 -0.27 23.25 8.98
N LEU A 63 -0.75 22.18 9.62
CA LEU A 63 -0.20 20.86 9.36
C LEU A 63 -0.52 20.55 7.90
N ASP A 64 0.55 20.34 7.12
CA ASP A 64 0.54 20.07 5.70
C ASP A 64 -0.28 18.79 5.41
N LEU A 65 -1.61 18.93 5.27
CA LEU A 65 -2.54 17.79 5.08
C LEU A 65 -2.20 16.96 3.82
N GLY A 66 -1.47 17.55 2.86
CA GLY A 66 -0.97 16.85 1.68
C GLY A 66 0.22 15.91 1.96
N GLU A 67 1.01 16.16 3.00
CA GLU A 67 2.12 15.29 3.40
C GLU A 67 1.63 14.04 4.15
N ALA A 68 0.56 14.16 4.93
CA ALA A 68 -0.04 13.03 5.65
C ALA A 68 -0.70 11.98 4.72
N PHE A 69 -1.06 12.36 3.50
CA PHE A 69 -1.73 11.50 2.50
C PHE A 69 -0.80 10.93 1.42
N GLN A 70 0.53 11.12 1.52
CA GLN A 70 1.44 10.58 0.51
C GLN A 70 1.51 9.05 0.58
N LYS A 71 1.29 8.41 -0.57
CA LYS A 71 1.28 6.95 -0.68
C LYS A 71 2.69 6.35 -0.45
N PRO A 72 2.85 5.34 0.42
CA PRO A 72 4.10 4.60 0.55
C PRO A 72 4.49 3.85 -0.73
N PRO A 73 5.81 3.71 -1.00
CA PRO A 73 6.27 2.91 -2.11
C PRO A 73 5.85 1.46 -1.93
N GLY A 74 5.35 0.84 -3.00
CA GLY A 74 5.03 -0.57 -3.01
C GLY A 74 6.29 -1.44 -3.11
N VAL A 75 6.10 -2.75 -2.94
CA VAL A 75 7.20 -3.73 -2.98
C VAL A 75 7.95 -3.68 -4.32
N LYS A 76 7.24 -3.48 -5.43
CA LYS A 76 7.84 -3.38 -6.77
C LYS A 76 8.74 -2.14 -6.90
N GLU A 77 8.29 -0.98 -6.40
CA GLU A 77 9.09 0.24 -6.44
C GLU A 77 10.35 0.12 -5.56
N LYS A 78 10.22 -0.49 -4.38
CA LYS A 78 11.38 -0.80 -3.51
C LYS A 78 12.34 -1.77 -4.18
N ALA A 79 11.84 -2.83 -4.82
CA ALA A 79 12.67 -3.80 -5.55
C ALA A 79 13.48 -3.14 -6.67
N VAL A 80 12.84 -2.33 -7.51
CA VAL A 80 13.52 -1.59 -8.59
C VAL A 80 14.57 -0.62 -8.03
N TRP A 81 14.26 0.06 -6.92
CA TRP A 81 15.22 0.94 -6.26
C TRP A 81 16.44 0.16 -5.73
N ALA A 82 16.21 -0.93 -4.99
CA ALA A 82 17.27 -1.74 -4.41
C ALA A 82 18.16 -2.36 -5.50
N SER A 83 17.56 -2.87 -6.58
CA SER A 83 18.26 -3.43 -7.74
C SER A 83 19.16 -2.39 -8.43
N LYS A 84 18.63 -1.18 -8.67
CA LYS A 84 19.43 -0.07 -9.23
C LYS A 84 20.53 0.40 -8.29
N LEU A 85 20.27 0.51 -7.00
CA LEU A 85 21.26 0.92 -6.01
C LEU A 85 22.38 -0.13 -5.92
N ALA A 86 22.03 -1.42 -5.86
CA ALA A 86 22.99 -2.52 -5.87
C ALA A 86 23.87 -2.48 -7.13
N ALA A 87 23.29 -2.30 -8.32
CA ALA A 87 24.04 -2.22 -9.57
C ALA A 87 25.00 -1.02 -9.62
N LEU A 88 24.61 0.14 -9.08
CA LEU A 88 25.48 1.31 -9.01
C LEU A 88 26.63 1.12 -8.03
N VAL A 89 26.36 0.56 -6.85
CA VAL A 89 27.39 0.28 -5.84
C VAL A 89 28.36 -0.79 -6.35
N ASP A 90 27.85 -1.84 -7.00
CA ASP A 90 28.66 -2.90 -7.64
C ASP A 90 29.56 -2.35 -8.76
N ALA A 91 29.08 -1.35 -9.51
CA ALA A 91 29.88 -0.64 -10.51
C ALA A 91 30.91 0.33 -9.91
N GLY A 92 31.04 0.40 -8.58
CA GLY A 92 31.99 1.26 -7.87
C GLY A 92 31.56 2.73 -7.81
N VAL A 93 30.29 3.06 -8.10
CA VAL A 93 29.79 4.43 -8.00
C VAL A 93 29.67 4.83 -6.53
N PRO A 94 30.21 5.99 -6.09
CA PRO A 94 30.11 6.44 -4.70
C PRO A 94 28.66 6.48 -4.20
N ILE A 95 28.40 5.97 -3.00
CA ILE A 95 27.04 5.80 -2.42
C ILE A 95 26.23 7.11 -2.47
N VAL A 96 26.84 8.23 -2.07
CA VAL A 96 26.18 9.55 -2.09
C VAL A 96 25.70 9.92 -3.50
N ARG A 97 26.51 9.61 -4.52
CA ARG A 97 26.15 9.86 -5.93
C ARG A 97 25.08 8.89 -6.41
N SER A 98 25.15 7.63 -6.00
CA SER A 98 24.14 6.61 -6.30
C SER A 98 22.77 7.01 -5.72
N LEU A 99 22.73 7.48 -4.48
CA LEU A 99 21.52 7.97 -3.82
C LEU A 99 20.93 9.21 -4.50
N ASP A 100 21.76 10.16 -4.94
CA ASP A 100 21.35 11.35 -5.70
C ASP A 100 20.73 10.98 -7.07
N LEU A 101 21.37 10.05 -7.79
CA LEU A 101 20.82 9.52 -9.05
C LEU A 101 19.48 8.81 -8.84
N MET A 102 19.31 8.08 -7.75
CA MET A 102 18.04 7.44 -7.41
C MET A 102 16.97 8.46 -7.03
N ALA A 103 17.32 9.45 -6.20
CA ALA A 103 16.40 10.49 -5.77
C ALA A 103 15.88 11.35 -6.94
N SER A 104 16.75 11.69 -7.90
CA SER A 104 16.38 12.48 -9.09
C SER A 104 15.42 11.73 -10.03
N GLN A 105 15.55 10.41 -10.13
CA GLN A 105 14.69 9.55 -10.97
C GLN A 105 13.39 9.09 -10.29
N GLN A 106 13.22 9.34 -8.98
CA GLN A 106 12.02 8.88 -8.27
C GLN A 106 10.77 9.66 -8.64
N LYS A 107 9.71 8.92 -8.98
CA LYS A 107 8.39 9.47 -9.31
C LYS A 107 7.51 9.70 -8.09
N LEU A 108 7.71 8.90 -7.02
CA LEU A 108 6.90 8.98 -5.81
C LEU A 108 7.41 10.10 -4.90
N PRO A 109 6.59 11.12 -4.54
CA PRO A 109 7.04 12.25 -3.74
C PRO A 109 7.62 11.85 -2.37
N MET A 110 6.96 10.94 -1.64
CA MET A 110 7.44 10.51 -0.32
C MET A 110 8.76 9.73 -0.43
N PHE A 111 8.89 8.88 -1.45
CA PHE A 111 10.12 8.12 -1.65
C PHE A 111 11.28 9.05 -2.04
N LYS A 112 11.01 10.04 -2.92
CA LYS A 112 11.99 11.06 -3.29
C LYS A 112 12.45 11.87 -2.07
N LYS A 113 11.52 12.35 -1.23
CA LYS A 113 11.86 13.08 0.01
C LYS A 113 12.75 12.26 0.93
N ALA A 114 12.40 10.99 1.15
CA ALA A 114 13.20 10.08 1.97
C ALA A 114 14.61 9.88 1.40
N LEU A 115 14.75 9.65 0.09
CA LEU A 115 16.06 9.45 -0.54
C LEU A 115 16.93 10.70 -0.50
N VAL A 116 16.35 11.89 -0.68
CA VAL A 116 17.10 13.17 -0.54
C VAL A 116 17.57 13.35 0.90
N ALA A 117 16.72 13.07 1.88
CA ALA A 117 17.09 13.16 3.29
C ALA A 117 18.21 12.17 3.64
N VAL A 118 18.08 10.91 3.22
CA VAL A 118 19.11 9.88 3.42
C VAL A 118 20.42 10.27 2.73
N GLN A 119 20.36 10.76 1.49
CA GLN A 119 21.55 11.24 0.77
C GLN A 119 22.27 12.37 1.50
N LEU A 120 21.52 13.32 2.06
CA LEU A 120 22.07 14.44 2.81
C LEU A 120 22.76 13.98 4.09
N GLU A 121 22.12 13.09 4.85
CA GLU A 121 22.69 12.55 6.09
C GLU A 121 23.92 11.69 5.86
N VAL A 122 23.90 10.84 4.83
CA VAL A 122 25.07 10.04 4.45
C VAL A 122 26.22 10.95 4.02
N ASN A 123 25.93 12.04 3.29
CA ASN A 123 26.93 13.03 2.93
C ASN A 123 27.48 13.81 4.13
N GLN A 124 26.74 13.88 5.25
CA GLN A 124 27.18 14.45 6.52
C GLN A 124 27.96 13.45 7.39
N GLY A 125 28.07 12.19 6.97
CA GLY A 125 28.82 11.14 7.67
C GLY A 125 27.97 10.22 8.54
N THR A 126 26.64 10.33 8.50
CA THR A 126 25.75 9.36 9.14
C THR A 126 25.76 8.03 8.35
N ALA A 127 25.76 6.90 9.05
CA ALA A 127 25.64 5.59 8.41
C ALA A 127 24.32 5.49 7.61
N MET A 128 24.34 4.85 6.44
CA MET A 128 23.18 4.76 5.55
C MET A 128 22.00 4.06 6.22
N GLY A 129 22.26 2.98 6.97
CA GLY A 129 21.22 2.27 7.69
C GLY A 129 20.54 3.12 8.76
N ALA A 130 21.32 3.91 9.51
CA ALA A 130 20.79 4.83 10.52
C ALA A 130 19.94 5.94 9.90
N ALA A 131 20.35 6.48 8.76
CA ALA A 131 19.57 7.47 8.01
C ALA A 131 18.25 6.89 7.47
N MET A 132 18.29 5.66 6.95
CA MET A 132 17.10 4.96 6.46
C MET A 132 16.09 4.66 7.59
N ARG A 133 16.56 4.37 8.81
CA ARG A 133 15.72 4.09 9.98
C ARG A 133 14.76 5.25 10.33
N GLN A 134 15.13 6.49 10.00
CA GLN A 134 14.27 7.66 10.24
C GLN A 134 13.02 7.69 9.35
N TRP A 135 12.96 6.85 8.32
CA TRP A 135 11.88 6.78 7.34
C TRP A 135 11.19 5.39 7.31
N PRO A 136 10.55 4.94 8.41
CA PRO A 136 9.99 3.58 8.53
C PRO A 136 8.83 3.31 7.57
N LYS A 137 8.18 4.36 7.03
CA LYS A 137 7.13 4.23 6.01
C LYS A 137 7.69 3.90 4.61
N VAL A 138 8.98 4.14 4.38
CA VAL A 138 9.67 3.93 3.10
C VAL A 138 10.60 2.73 3.20
N PHE A 139 11.47 2.70 4.20
CA PHE A 139 12.40 1.60 4.46
C PHE A 139 11.85 0.75 5.61
N ASP A 140 11.58 -0.52 5.32
CA ASP A 140 11.17 -1.47 6.34
C ASP A 140 12.39 -1.94 7.15
N GLN A 141 12.12 -2.60 8.28
CA GLN A 141 13.16 -3.10 9.17
C GLN A 141 14.13 -4.06 8.47
N LEU A 142 13.61 -4.87 7.53
CA LEU A 142 14.41 -5.73 6.66
C LEU A 142 15.45 -4.94 5.85
N THR A 143 15.02 -3.89 5.15
CA THR A 143 15.92 -3.05 4.36
C THR A 143 17.00 -2.40 5.24
N VAL A 144 16.60 -1.85 6.38
CA VAL A 144 17.51 -1.20 7.31
C VAL A 144 18.54 -2.21 7.85
N ALA A 145 18.10 -3.38 8.33
CA ALA A 145 18.99 -4.37 8.92
C ALA A 145 20.00 -4.95 7.92
N MET A 146 19.58 -5.22 6.69
CA MET A 146 20.49 -5.67 5.63
C MET A 146 21.55 -4.62 5.32
N VAL A 147 21.14 -3.35 5.18
CA VAL A 147 22.08 -2.25 4.95
C VAL A 147 23.05 -2.10 6.11
N GLU A 148 22.58 -2.08 7.35
CA GLU A 148 23.43 -1.94 8.54
C GLU A 148 24.43 -3.09 8.68
N ALA A 149 24.00 -4.33 8.43
CA ALA A 149 24.89 -5.49 8.45
C ALA A 149 25.94 -5.42 7.34
N GLY A 150 25.55 -4.98 6.14
CA GLY A 150 26.46 -4.77 5.02
C GLY A 150 27.48 -3.66 5.29
N GLU A 151 27.06 -2.55 5.90
CA GLU A 151 27.94 -1.45 6.31
C GLU A 151 28.91 -1.87 7.41
N ALA A 152 28.42 -2.54 8.45
CA ALA A 152 29.25 -3.02 9.56
C ALA A 152 30.24 -4.11 9.13
N GLY A 153 29.83 -4.98 8.20
CA GLY A 153 30.67 -6.04 7.65
C GLY A 153 31.58 -5.61 6.49
N GLY A 154 31.46 -4.37 6.00
CA GLY A 154 32.23 -3.89 4.85
C GLY A 154 31.87 -4.58 3.51
N VAL A 155 30.71 -5.23 3.44
CA VAL A 155 30.22 -6.03 2.29
C VAL A 155 28.87 -5.49 1.80
N LEU A 156 28.78 -4.16 1.70
CA LEU A 156 27.55 -3.46 1.36
C LEU A 156 27.06 -3.79 -0.06
N ASP A 157 27.98 -3.97 -1.00
CA ASP A 157 27.70 -4.39 -2.38
C ASP A 157 26.97 -5.75 -2.43
N GLU A 158 27.45 -6.73 -1.67
CA GLU A 158 26.82 -8.06 -1.58
C GLU A 158 25.48 -7.98 -0.85
N SER A 159 25.41 -7.24 0.26
CA SER A 159 24.18 -7.08 1.03
C SER A 159 23.06 -6.40 0.20
N LEU A 160 23.39 -5.36 -0.58
CA LEU A 160 22.45 -4.70 -1.46
C LEU A 160 21.97 -5.61 -2.59
N LYS A 161 22.84 -6.44 -3.18
CA LYS A 161 22.43 -7.46 -4.17
C LYS A 161 21.45 -8.46 -3.57
N ARG A 162 21.70 -8.90 -2.33
CA ARG A 162 20.80 -9.81 -1.60
C ARG A 162 19.46 -9.16 -1.30
N LEU A 163 19.46 -7.92 -0.83
CA LEU A 163 18.24 -7.14 -0.58
C LEU A 163 17.44 -6.95 -1.88
N ALA A 164 18.11 -6.63 -3.00
CA ALA A 164 17.47 -6.49 -4.29
C ALA A 164 16.77 -7.79 -4.71
N LYS A 165 17.48 -8.92 -4.65
CA LYS A 165 16.92 -10.24 -4.98
C LYS A 165 15.71 -10.59 -4.09
N LEU A 166 15.83 -10.39 -2.78
CA LEU A 166 14.73 -10.60 -1.83
C LEU A 166 13.49 -9.79 -2.18
N LEU A 167 13.65 -8.50 -2.49
CA LEU A 167 12.53 -7.63 -2.83
C LEU A 167 11.94 -7.98 -4.21
N GLU A 168 12.76 -8.39 -5.17
CA GLU A 168 12.33 -8.87 -6.48
C GLU A 168 11.50 -10.16 -6.37
N ASP A 169 11.98 -11.15 -5.61
CA ASP A 169 11.28 -12.41 -5.36
C ASP A 169 9.94 -12.17 -4.64
N ASN A 170 9.94 -11.30 -3.61
CA ASN A 170 8.71 -10.88 -2.93
C ASN A 170 7.72 -10.18 -3.87
N ALA A 171 8.21 -9.28 -4.74
CA ALA A 171 7.37 -8.61 -5.73
C ALA A 171 6.81 -9.59 -6.76
N ARG A 172 7.61 -10.57 -7.20
CA ARG A 172 7.19 -11.64 -8.12
C ARG A 172 6.09 -12.49 -7.51
N LEU A 173 6.27 -12.94 -6.27
CA LEU A 173 5.29 -13.76 -5.55
C LEU A 173 3.96 -13.00 -5.38
N GLN A 174 4.02 -11.73 -4.94
CA GLN A 174 2.82 -10.90 -4.84
C GLN A 174 2.13 -10.66 -6.19
N ASN A 175 2.89 -10.49 -7.27
CA ASN A 175 2.33 -10.30 -8.60
C ASN A 175 1.71 -11.59 -9.15
N GLN A 176 2.28 -12.76 -8.85
CA GLN A 176 1.70 -14.05 -9.21
C GLN A 176 0.34 -14.24 -8.53
N ILE A 177 0.26 -13.97 -7.21
CA ILE A 177 -1.00 -14.05 -6.45
C ILE A 177 -2.03 -13.06 -7.01
N LYS A 178 -1.64 -11.80 -7.22
CA LYS A 178 -2.55 -10.77 -7.77
C LYS A 178 -2.98 -11.09 -9.20
N GLY A 179 -2.08 -11.60 -10.02
CA GLY A 179 -2.34 -11.98 -11.41
C GLY A 179 -3.36 -13.11 -11.51
N ALA A 180 -3.22 -14.13 -10.67
CA ALA A 180 -4.15 -15.26 -10.59
C ALA A 180 -5.60 -14.84 -10.24
N LEU A 181 -5.76 -13.81 -9.41
CA LEU A 181 -7.08 -13.30 -9.01
C LEU A 181 -7.71 -12.30 -9.99
N GLY A 182 -6.95 -11.78 -10.94
CA GLY A 182 -7.41 -10.73 -11.86
C GLY A 182 -8.60 -11.15 -12.73
N TYR A 183 -8.51 -12.35 -13.32
CA TYR A 183 -9.56 -12.87 -14.21
C TYR A 183 -10.88 -13.19 -13.46
N PRO A 184 -10.86 -13.97 -12.34
CA PRO A 184 -12.09 -14.23 -11.58
C PRO A 184 -12.80 -12.95 -11.12
N VAL A 185 -12.05 -11.96 -10.63
CA VAL A 185 -12.62 -10.68 -10.20
C VAL A 185 -13.24 -9.92 -11.37
N ALA A 186 -12.58 -9.85 -12.53
CA ALA A 186 -13.11 -9.16 -13.69
C ALA A 186 -14.43 -9.79 -14.19
N VAL A 187 -14.49 -11.12 -14.31
CA VAL A 187 -15.70 -11.83 -14.74
C VAL A 187 -16.83 -11.65 -13.73
N LEU A 188 -16.54 -11.74 -12.43
CA LEU A 188 -17.53 -11.54 -11.37
C LEU A 188 -18.10 -10.12 -11.39
N VAL A 189 -17.25 -9.11 -11.56
CA VAL A 189 -17.68 -7.71 -11.67
C VAL A 189 -18.60 -7.52 -12.88
N ILE A 190 -18.25 -8.07 -14.05
CA ILE A 190 -19.11 -8.00 -15.25
C ILE A 190 -20.44 -8.73 -15.01
N ALA A 191 -20.41 -9.92 -14.43
CA ALA A 191 -21.62 -10.69 -14.14
C ALA A 191 -22.56 -9.96 -13.17
N ILE A 192 -22.02 -9.35 -12.10
CA ILE A 192 -22.78 -8.54 -11.15
C ILE A 192 -23.35 -7.29 -11.84
N LEU A 193 -22.58 -6.60 -12.68
CA LEU A 193 -23.06 -5.43 -13.41
C LEU A 193 -24.21 -5.78 -14.36
N VAL A 194 -24.09 -6.88 -15.10
CA VAL A 194 -25.15 -7.38 -15.98
C VAL A 194 -26.38 -7.76 -15.15
N PHE A 195 -26.20 -8.50 -14.05
CA PHE A 195 -27.29 -8.88 -13.17
C PHE A 195 -28.04 -7.67 -12.59
N LEU A 196 -27.30 -6.68 -12.09
CA LEU A 196 -27.88 -5.44 -11.58
C LEU A 196 -28.59 -4.66 -12.68
N GLY A 197 -28.00 -4.54 -13.87
CA GLY A 197 -28.63 -3.86 -15.01
C GLY A 197 -29.94 -4.54 -15.43
N MET A 198 -29.95 -5.87 -15.52
CA MET A 198 -31.15 -6.65 -15.85
C MET A 198 -32.22 -6.52 -14.76
N THR A 199 -31.83 -6.65 -13.50
CA THR A 199 -32.76 -6.52 -12.36
C THR A 199 -33.32 -5.11 -12.26
N ILE A 200 -32.48 -4.08 -12.42
CA ILE A 200 -32.88 -2.69 -12.30
C ILE A 200 -33.65 -2.20 -13.52
N PHE A 201 -33.41 -2.66 -14.75
CA PHE A 201 -34.13 -2.11 -15.92
C PHE A 201 -35.13 -3.07 -16.53
N LEU A 202 -34.75 -4.33 -16.71
CA LEU A 202 -35.49 -5.30 -17.51
C LEU A 202 -36.67 -5.91 -16.75
N ILE A 203 -36.41 -6.51 -15.59
CA ILE A 203 -37.42 -7.17 -14.74
C ILE A 203 -38.68 -6.32 -14.50
N PRO A 204 -38.58 -5.04 -14.10
CA PRO A 204 -39.76 -4.20 -13.87
C PRO A 204 -40.49 -3.79 -15.15
N THR A 205 -39.81 -3.73 -16.30
CA THR A 205 -40.47 -3.54 -17.60
C THR A 205 -41.37 -4.72 -17.89
N PHE A 206 -40.88 -5.94 -17.66
CA PHE A 206 -41.69 -7.16 -17.78
C PHE A 206 -42.81 -7.24 -16.75
N ALA A 207 -42.54 -6.86 -15.50
CA ALA A 207 -43.56 -6.85 -14.44
C ALA A 207 -44.77 -5.98 -14.82
N GLY A 208 -44.54 -4.80 -15.40
CA GLY A 208 -45.64 -3.95 -15.89
C GLY A 208 -46.45 -4.59 -17.00
N ILE A 209 -45.80 -5.27 -17.96
CA ILE A 209 -46.51 -6.00 -19.04
C ILE A 209 -47.38 -7.12 -18.47
N PHE A 210 -46.91 -7.86 -17.46
CA PHE A 210 -47.69 -8.94 -16.85
C PHE A 210 -48.86 -8.42 -16.00
N GLU A 211 -48.68 -7.27 -15.34
CA GLU A 211 -49.75 -6.60 -14.60
C GLU A 211 -50.88 -6.14 -15.56
N ASP A 212 -50.52 -5.60 -16.74
CA ASP A 212 -51.48 -5.22 -17.80
C ASP A 212 -52.24 -6.44 -18.37
N LEU A 213 -51.63 -7.63 -18.36
CA LEU A 213 -52.24 -8.88 -18.81
C LEU A 213 -53.11 -9.54 -17.73
N GLY A 214 -53.16 -9.00 -16.51
CA GLY A 214 -53.96 -9.55 -15.41
C GLY A 214 -53.47 -10.90 -14.87
N ALA A 215 -52.23 -11.28 -15.18
CA ALA A 215 -51.66 -12.56 -14.77
C ALA A 215 -50.91 -12.44 -13.43
N GLU A 216 -51.11 -13.40 -12.54
CA GLU A 216 -50.35 -13.46 -11.28
C GLU A 216 -48.90 -13.88 -11.55
N LEU A 217 -47.96 -13.13 -10.98
CA LEU A 217 -46.54 -13.43 -11.11
C LEU A 217 -46.18 -14.64 -10.24
N PRO A 218 -45.44 -15.63 -10.78
CA PRO A 218 -44.90 -16.72 -9.98
C PRO A 218 -43.98 -16.24 -8.85
N LEU A 219 -43.91 -17.02 -7.76
CA LEU A 219 -43.15 -16.68 -6.55
C LEU A 219 -41.70 -16.22 -6.83
N PHE A 220 -40.99 -16.92 -7.73
CA PHE A 220 -39.60 -16.60 -8.04
C PHE A 220 -39.46 -15.27 -8.79
N THR A 221 -40.35 -15.00 -9.75
CA THR A 221 -40.38 -13.72 -10.46
C THR A 221 -40.78 -12.59 -9.53
N GLN A 222 -41.76 -12.82 -8.65
CA GLN A 222 -42.18 -11.85 -7.64
C GLN A 222 -41.00 -11.44 -6.73
N LEU A 223 -40.20 -12.41 -6.26
CA LEU A 223 -39.00 -12.14 -5.45
C LEU A 223 -38.00 -11.25 -6.21
N MET A 224 -37.79 -11.49 -7.50
CA MET A 224 -36.91 -10.66 -8.33
C MET A 224 -37.48 -9.25 -8.59
N VAL A 225 -38.80 -9.12 -8.74
CA VAL A 225 -39.49 -7.82 -8.83
C VAL A 225 -39.36 -7.04 -7.53
N ASP A 226 -39.50 -7.70 -6.38
CA ASP A 226 -39.34 -7.08 -5.06
C ASP A 226 -37.89 -6.66 -4.82
N LEU A 227 -36.93 -7.49 -5.23
CA LEU A 227 -35.51 -7.13 -5.24
C LEU A 227 -35.24 -5.92 -6.15
N SER A 228 -35.84 -5.88 -7.33
CA SER A 228 -35.75 -4.73 -8.24
C SER A 228 -36.34 -3.45 -7.63
N LYS A 229 -37.52 -3.53 -6.99
CA LYS A 229 -38.15 -2.43 -6.27
C LYS A 229 -37.24 -1.92 -5.14
N LEU A 230 -36.63 -2.82 -4.37
CA LEU A 230 -35.67 -2.47 -3.32
C LEU A 230 -34.45 -1.73 -3.91
N LEU A 231 -33.87 -2.24 -4.99
CA LEU A 231 -32.70 -1.65 -5.67
C LEU A 231 -33.01 -0.31 -6.36
N ARG A 232 -34.26 -0.07 -6.78
CA ARG A 232 -34.70 1.21 -7.38
C ARG A 232 -35.15 2.25 -6.35
N SER A 233 -35.63 1.80 -5.19
CA SER A 233 -36.16 2.68 -4.15
C SER A 233 -35.08 3.61 -3.58
N SER A 234 -35.47 4.71 -2.93
CA SER A 234 -34.54 5.57 -2.17
C SER A 234 -33.78 4.81 -1.07
N ALA A 235 -34.28 3.65 -0.64
CA ALA A 235 -33.58 2.75 0.29
C ALA A 235 -32.34 2.09 -0.33
N SER A 236 -32.20 2.07 -1.67
CA SER A 236 -30.99 1.58 -2.34
C SER A 236 -29.76 2.45 -2.02
N LEU A 237 -29.95 3.76 -1.86
CA LEU A 237 -28.89 4.68 -1.40
C LEU A 237 -28.49 4.38 0.04
N ILE A 238 -29.46 4.01 0.90
CA ILE A 238 -29.20 3.60 2.28
C ILE A 238 -28.50 2.24 2.32
N PHE A 239 -28.87 1.30 1.45
CA PHE A 239 -28.23 -0.02 1.37
C PHE A 239 -26.82 0.07 0.78
N ALA A 240 -26.62 0.85 -0.29
CA ALA A 240 -25.31 1.12 -0.88
C ALA A 240 -24.41 1.90 0.10
N GLY A 241 -24.97 2.90 0.79
CA GLY A 241 -24.28 3.63 1.86
C GLY A 241 -23.93 2.73 3.05
N GLY A 242 -24.84 1.86 3.47
CA GLY A 242 -24.64 0.87 4.53
C GLY A 242 -23.58 -0.17 4.15
N LEU A 243 -23.56 -0.63 2.90
CA LEU A 243 -22.53 -1.52 2.38
C LEU A 243 -21.16 -0.82 2.37
N LEU A 244 -21.08 0.43 1.89
CA LEU A 244 -19.84 1.21 1.90
C LEU A 244 -19.33 1.46 3.32
N VAL A 245 -20.22 1.83 4.25
CA VAL A 245 -19.89 2.01 5.67
C VAL A 245 -19.48 0.67 6.30
N GLY A 246 -20.15 -0.42 5.97
CA GLY A 246 -19.81 -1.77 6.42
C GLY A 246 -18.43 -2.21 5.94
N VAL A 247 -18.11 -2.00 4.66
CA VAL A 247 -16.77 -2.25 4.09
C VAL A 247 -15.72 -1.36 4.77
N TRP A 248 -16.03 -0.08 5.00
CA TRP A 248 -15.13 0.84 5.67
C TRP A 248 -14.88 0.45 7.15
N LEU A 249 -15.93 0.09 7.88
CA LEU A 249 -15.85 -0.41 9.26
C LEU A 249 -15.07 -1.72 9.33
N PHE A 250 -15.30 -2.65 8.40
CA PHE A 250 -14.55 -3.89 8.31
C PHE A 250 -13.07 -3.64 8.01
N ALA A 251 -12.77 -2.78 7.03
CA ALA A 251 -11.39 -2.38 6.73
C ALA A 251 -10.71 -1.73 7.94
N ARG A 252 -11.43 -0.89 8.69
CA ARG A 252 -10.92 -0.29 9.92
C ARG A 252 -10.74 -1.31 11.04
N TYR A 253 -11.65 -2.26 11.18
CA TYR A 253 -11.54 -3.36 12.14
C TYR A 253 -10.34 -4.26 11.81
N TYR A 254 -10.14 -4.62 10.54
CA TYR A 254 -8.99 -5.40 10.10
C TYR A 254 -7.66 -4.69 10.34
N ASN A 255 -7.63 -3.35 10.24
CA ASN A 255 -6.45 -2.55 10.60
C ASN A 255 -6.17 -2.51 12.12
N THR A 256 -7.06 -3.01 12.98
CA THR A 256 -6.79 -3.15 14.42
C THR A 256 -6.10 -4.48 14.73
N HIS A 257 -5.23 -4.47 15.74
CA HIS A 257 -4.47 -5.66 16.14
C HIS A 257 -5.36 -6.85 16.54
N LYS A 258 -6.53 -6.59 17.16
CA LYS A 258 -7.49 -7.63 17.52
C LYS A 258 -8.28 -8.13 16.30
N GLY A 259 -8.71 -7.21 15.43
CA GLY A 259 -9.49 -7.58 14.24
C GLY A 259 -8.69 -8.40 13.24
N ARG A 260 -7.42 -8.02 12.99
CA ARG A 260 -6.51 -8.82 12.17
C ARG A 260 -6.38 -10.25 12.70
N ARG A 261 -6.15 -10.44 14.00
CA ARG A 261 -6.03 -11.78 14.62
C ARG A 261 -7.28 -12.65 14.47
N VAL A 262 -8.47 -12.05 14.56
CA VAL A 262 -9.74 -12.80 14.38
C VAL A 262 -9.91 -13.22 12.93
N VAL A 263 -9.70 -12.31 11.99
CA VAL A 263 -9.83 -12.59 10.55
C VAL A 263 -8.78 -13.61 10.11
N ASP A 264 -7.53 -13.43 10.52
CA ASP A 264 -6.41 -14.33 10.24
C ASP A 264 -6.71 -15.74 10.80
N ARG A 265 -7.30 -15.84 12.00
CA ARG A 265 -7.70 -17.14 12.58
C ARG A 265 -8.77 -17.85 11.76
N ILE A 266 -9.76 -17.10 11.28
CA ILE A 266 -10.84 -17.66 10.44
C ILE A 266 -10.27 -18.11 9.10
N THR A 267 -9.43 -17.28 8.49
CA THR A 267 -8.83 -17.55 7.17
C THR A 267 -7.91 -18.76 7.22
N LEU A 268 -7.15 -18.94 8.31
CA LEU A 268 -6.30 -20.12 8.51
C LEU A 268 -7.08 -21.43 8.68
N ARG A 269 -8.36 -21.36 9.06
CA ARG A 269 -9.25 -22.53 9.17
C ARG A 269 -10.02 -22.85 7.90
N LEU A 270 -9.98 -21.96 6.90
CA LEU A 270 -10.65 -22.22 5.63
C LEU A 270 -9.87 -23.29 4.86
N PRO A 271 -10.55 -24.33 4.34
CA PRO A 271 -9.91 -25.33 3.49
C PRO A 271 -9.29 -24.64 2.28
N LEU A 272 -8.14 -25.16 1.82
CA LEU A 272 -7.29 -24.63 0.74
C LEU A 272 -6.54 -23.32 1.07
N PHE A 273 -7.18 -22.34 1.72
CA PHE A 273 -6.52 -21.08 2.09
C PHE A 273 -5.55 -21.22 3.27
N GLY A 274 -5.88 -22.05 4.27
CA GLY A 274 -5.01 -22.29 5.41
C GLY A 274 -3.65 -22.89 5.02
N ASP A 275 -3.65 -23.89 4.13
CA ASP A 275 -2.43 -24.52 3.62
C ASP A 275 -1.60 -23.52 2.79
N LEU A 276 -2.24 -22.76 1.91
CA LEU A 276 -1.56 -21.72 1.13
C LEU A 276 -0.89 -20.66 2.03
N ILE A 277 -1.61 -20.18 3.05
CA ILE A 277 -1.09 -19.19 4.01
C ILE A 277 0.10 -19.77 4.75
N MET A 278 0.00 -21.02 5.23
CA MET A 278 1.07 -21.68 5.95
C MET A 278 2.33 -21.83 5.09
N LYS A 279 2.18 -22.31 3.86
CA LYS A 279 3.29 -22.46 2.90
C LYS A 279 3.91 -21.11 2.54
N THR A 280 3.09 -20.08 2.32
CA THR A 280 3.56 -18.73 2.00
C THR A 280 4.34 -18.10 3.15
N ALA A 281 3.82 -18.22 4.37
CA ALA A 281 4.49 -17.67 5.55
C ALA A 281 5.77 -18.44 5.89
N THR A 282 5.79 -19.77 5.69
CA THR A 282 6.99 -20.60 5.85
C THR A 282 8.05 -20.20 4.83
N ALA A 283 7.69 -20.10 3.55
CA ALA A 283 8.59 -19.63 2.49
C ALA A 283 9.22 -18.27 2.83
N GLN A 284 8.40 -17.28 3.18
CA GLN A 284 8.86 -15.94 3.54
C GLN A 284 9.76 -15.95 4.79
N PHE A 285 9.36 -16.66 5.84
CA PHE A 285 10.18 -16.79 7.04
C PHE A 285 11.56 -17.39 6.71
N CYS A 286 11.60 -18.54 6.02
CA CYS A 286 12.83 -19.22 5.68
C CYS A 286 13.72 -18.36 4.75
N ARG A 287 13.13 -17.71 3.75
CA ARG A 287 13.84 -16.84 2.79
C ARG A 287 14.47 -15.63 3.47
N ILE A 288 13.71 -14.94 4.31
CA ILE A 288 14.18 -13.75 5.03
C ILE A 288 15.21 -14.12 6.09
N PHE A 289 14.91 -15.14 6.89
CA PHE A 289 15.80 -15.58 7.95
C PHE A 289 17.15 -16.07 7.39
N SER A 290 17.14 -16.92 6.35
CA SER A 290 18.38 -17.38 5.70
C SER A 290 19.21 -16.24 5.12
N SER A 291 18.56 -15.24 4.53
CA SER A 291 19.26 -14.10 3.94
C SER A 291 19.88 -13.20 5.01
N LEU A 292 19.17 -12.97 6.12
CA LEU A 292 19.66 -12.18 7.25
C LEU A 292 20.81 -12.88 7.97
N THR A 293 20.67 -14.19 8.27
CA THR A 293 21.74 -14.95 8.92
C THR A 293 22.98 -15.04 8.04
N ARG A 294 22.82 -15.23 6.73
CA ARG A 294 23.94 -15.18 5.77
C ARG A 294 24.60 -13.80 5.69
N ALA A 295 23.84 -12.73 5.85
CA ALA A 295 24.37 -11.36 5.94
C ALA A 295 25.02 -11.05 7.30
N GLY A 296 25.08 -12.02 8.23
CA GLY A 296 25.69 -11.85 9.55
C GLY A 296 24.79 -11.14 10.57
N VAL A 297 23.50 -10.97 10.28
CA VAL A 297 22.55 -10.37 11.22
C VAL A 297 22.32 -11.33 12.39
N PRO A 298 22.40 -10.87 13.67
CA PRO A 298 22.22 -11.71 14.84
C PRO A 298 20.89 -12.47 14.82
N ILE A 299 20.90 -13.75 15.21
CA ILE A 299 19.73 -14.66 15.14
C ILE A 299 18.47 -14.06 15.76
N LEU A 300 18.58 -13.44 16.94
CA LEU A 300 17.43 -12.83 17.63
C LEU A 300 16.81 -11.68 16.85
N MET A 301 17.63 -10.87 16.17
CA MET A 301 17.18 -9.80 15.30
C MET A 301 16.59 -10.38 14.00
N SER A 302 17.22 -11.42 13.46
CA SER A 302 16.74 -12.14 12.28
C SER A 302 15.36 -12.76 12.51
N LEU A 303 15.08 -13.30 13.71
CA LEU A 303 13.76 -13.80 14.10
C LEU A 303 12.71 -12.69 14.16
N GLU A 304 13.07 -11.53 14.71
CA GLU A 304 12.17 -10.39 14.84
C GLU A 304 11.76 -9.88 13.44
N ILE A 305 12.74 -9.62 12.56
CA ILE A 305 12.51 -9.13 11.20
C ILE A 305 11.75 -10.17 10.34
N SER A 306 12.12 -11.45 10.43
CA SER A 306 11.46 -12.51 9.65
C SER A 306 10.01 -12.73 10.12
N SER A 307 9.73 -12.56 11.41
CA SER A 307 8.37 -12.64 11.94
C SER A 307 7.46 -11.52 11.41
N GLU A 308 7.97 -10.30 11.26
CA GLU A 308 7.20 -9.17 10.71
C GLU A 308 6.88 -9.38 9.22
N THR A 309 7.81 -10.05 8.51
CA THR A 309 7.71 -10.25 7.06
C THR A 309 6.86 -11.45 6.68
N ALA A 310 6.62 -12.42 7.58
CA ALA A 310 5.88 -13.67 7.31
C ALA A 310 4.40 -13.49 6.86
N GLY A 311 3.86 -12.26 6.89
CA GLY A 311 2.59 -11.91 6.27
C GLY A 311 1.31 -12.25 7.06
N HIS A 312 1.36 -13.25 7.95
CA HIS A 312 0.21 -13.70 8.74
C HIS A 312 0.40 -13.51 10.24
N SER A 313 -0.54 -12.83 10.93
CA SER A 313 -0.33 -12.39 12.32
C SER A 313 -0.16 -13.54 13.32
N ILE A 314 -0.88 -14.65 13.14
CA ILE A 314 -0.77 -15.82 14.03
C ILE A 314 0.60 -16.49 13.91
N ILE A 315 1.13 -16.56 12.70
CA ILE A 315 2.44 -17.19 12.43
C ILE A 315 3.55 -16.27 12.96
N SER A 316 3.42 -14.97 12.72
CA SER A 316 4.29 -13.92 13.27
C SER A 316 4.35 -13.96 14.80
N ASP A 317 3.21 -13.97 15.49
CA ASP A 317 3.12 -14.02 16.95
C ASP A 317 3.83 -15.28 17.52
N ALA A 318 3.70 -16.42 16.82
CA ALA A 318 4.32 -17.67 17.24
C ALA A 318 5.84 -17.71 17.01
N ILE A 319 6.31 -17.15 15.89
CA ILE A 319 7.76 -16.98 15.65
C ILE A 319 8.35 -16.05 16.71
N LEU A 320 7.68 -14.94 17.03
CA LEU A 320 8.09 -14.02 18.10
C LEU A 320 8.10 -14.69 19.48
N ALA A 321 7.13 -15.55 19.79
CA ALA A 321 7.12 -16.30 21.04
C ALA A 321 8.32 -17.26 21.16
N SER A 322 8.87 -17.73 20.02
CA SER A 322 10.05 -18.60 20.00
C SER A 322 11.33 -17.83 20.35
N ARG A 323 11.37 -16.51 20.14
CA ARG A 323 12.51 -15.64 20.47
C ARG A 323 12.89 -15.69 21.94
N THR A 324 11.91 -15.67 22.85
CA THR A 324 12.16 -15.73 24.30
C THR A 324 12.83 -17.04 24.69
N LEU A 325 12.40 -18.17 24.11
CA LEU A 325 13.01 -19.48 24.35
C LEU A 325 14.46 -19.54 23.83
N VAL A 326 14.73 -18.93 22.67
CA VAL A 326 16.09 -18.87 22.11
C VAL A 326 17.00 -17.97 22.96
N GLN A 327 16.46 -16.88 23.53
CA GLN A 327 17.18 -16.04 24.49
C GLN A 327 17.56 -16.81 25.77
N GLU A 328 16.73 -17.76 26.18
CA GLU A 328 16.98 -18.66 27.32
C GLU A 328 17.96 -19.82 26.98
N GLY A 329 18.45 -19.89 25.74
CA GLY A 329 19.41 -20.91 25.29
C GLY A 329 18.79 -22.19 24.73
N VAL A 330 17.47 -22.21 24.48
CA VAL A 330 16.83 -23.32 23.78
C VAL A 330 17.16 -23.26 22.29
N LEU A 331 17.45 -24.42 21.69
CA LEU A 331 17.66 -24.56 20.25
C LEU A 331 16.48 -23.97 19.46
N LEU A 332 16.76 -23.24 18.38
CA LEU A 332 15.78 -22.54 17.58
C LEU A 332 14.78 -23.52 16.94
N SER A 333 15.27 -24.64 16.43
CA SER A 333 14.45 -25.75 15.91
C SER A 333 13.42 -26.24 16.95
N THR A 334 13.86 -26.40 18.20
CA THR A 334 13.01 -26.85 19.31
C THR A 334 12.01 -25.77 19.72
N ALA A 335 12.44 -24.51 19.77
CA ALA A 335 11.57 -23.38 20.12
C ALA A 335 10.42 -23.23 19.12
N LEU A 336 10.70 -23.31 17.82
CA LEU A 336 9.70 -23.23 16.76
C LEU A 336 8.80 -24.48 16.71
N ASN A 337 9.34 -25.67 16.98
CA ASN A 337 8.56 -26.90 17.04
C ASN A 337 7.51 -26.87 18.16
N ARG A 338 7.84 -26.31 19.34
CA ARG A 338 6.88 -26.14 20.45
C ARG A 338 5.65 -25.31 20.05
N GLN A 339 5.83 -24.36 19.14
CA GLN A 339 4.75 -23.50 18.65
C GLN A 339 3.90 -24.16 17.55
N LYS A 340 4.38 -25.28 16.96
CA LYS A 340 3.70 -26.03 15.88
C LYS A 340 3.27 -25.15 14.69
N VAL A 341 4.12 -24.19 14.35
CA VAL A 341 3.79 -23.15 13.36
C VAL A 341 4.49 -23.37 12.03
N LEU A 342 5.54 -24.18 11.96
CA LEU A 342 6.19 -24.54 10.71
C LEU A 342 5.92 -26.01 10.38
N PRO A 343 5.82 -26.37 9.10
CA PRO A 343 5.77 -27.76 8.66
C PRO A 343 6.99 -28.57 9.11
N GLU A 344 6.83 -29.89 9.25
CA GLU A 344 7.87 -30.80 9.74
C GLU A 344 9.16 -30.78 8.91
N MET A 345 9.06 -30.61 7.59
CA MET A 345 10.22 -30.50 6.72
C MET A 345 11.07 -29.26 7.02
N ALA A 346 10.41 -28.11 7.27
CA ALA A 346 11.11 -26.88 7.63
C ALA A 346 11.80 -27.00 9.00
N LEU A 347 11.12 -27.61 9.98
CA LEU A 347 11.68 -27.87 11.30
C LEU A 347 12.88 -28.84 11.25
N SER A 348 12.78 -29.90 10.46
CA SER A 348 13.86 -30.88 10.28
C SER A 348 15.09 -30.25 9.62
N MET A 349 14.91 -29.48 8.55
CA MET A 349 16.01 -28.79 7.87
C MET A 349 16.65 -27.71 8.75
N LEU A 350 15.86 -27.03 9.58
CA LEU A 350 16.37 -26.10 10.58
C LEU A 350 17.21 -26.81 11.63
N ALA A 351 16.74 -27.95 12.17
CA ALA A 351 17.49 -28.74 13.13
C ALA A 351 18.84 -29.20 12.56
N ILE A 352 18.83 -29.74 11.33
CA ILE A 352 20.06 -30.14 10.62
C ILE A 352 20.98 -28.93 10.43
N GLY A 353 20.45 -27.79 9.99
CA GLY A 353 21.24 -26.58 9.79
C GLY A 353 21.80 -26.00 11.10
N GLU A 354 21.09 -26.16 12.21
CA GLU A 354 21.54 -25.75 13.55
C GLU A 354 22.68 -26.66 14.05
N GLU A 355 22.62 -27.96 13.78
CA GLU A 355 23.69 -28.92 14.10
C GLU A 355 24.92 -28.76 13.22
N THR A 356 24.75 -28.49 11.91
CA THR A 356 25.86 -28.35 10.96
C THR A 356 26.41 -26.92 10.88
N GLY A 357 25.72 -25.94 11.47
CA GLY A 357 26.03 -24.52 11.33
C GLY A 357 25.64 -23.90 9.98
N GLU A 358 24.98 -24.65 9.10
CA GLU A 358 24.56 -24.20 7.76
C GLU A 358 23.05 -23.89 7.68
N MET A 359 22.49 -23.24 8.71
CA MET A 359 21.08 -22.85 8.77
C MET A 359 20.64 -22.02 7.56
N ASP A 360 21.49 -21.12 7.10
CA ASP A 360 21.21 -20.25 5.96
C ASP A 360 21.04 -21.06 4.65
N GLN A 361 21.89 -22.05 4.40
CA GLN A 361 21.79 -22.90 3.22
C GLN A 361 20.56 -23.81 3.30
N MET A 362 20.32 -24.44 4.45
CA MET A 362 19.18 -25.35 4.63
C MET A 362 17.84 -24.61 4.51
N LEU A 363 17.70 -23.45 5.17
CA LEU A 363 16.48 -22.65 5.08
C LEU A 363 16.29 -22.02 3.70
N SER A 364 17.35 -21.71 2.95
CA SER A 364 17.20 -21.26 1.56
C SER A 364 16.57 -22.34 0.69
N LYS A 365 16.97 -23.61 0.84
CA LYS A 365 16.37 -24.74 0.10
C LYS A 365 14.91 -24.97 0.50
N VAL A 366 14.59 -24.84 1.78
CA VAL A 366 13.21 -24.90 2.29
C VAL A 366 12.37 -23.78 1.69
N ALA A 367 12.93 -22.57 1.60
CA ALA A 367 12.25 -21.44 0.98
C ALA A 367 11.96 -21.72 -0.51
N ASP A 368 12.96 -22.17 -1.28
CA ASP A 368 12.79 -22.53 -2.69
C ASP A 368 11.66 -23.55 -2.87
N PHE A 369 11.66 -24.63 -2.07
CA PHE A 369 10.63 -25.66 -2.11
C PHE A 369 9.22 -25.11 -1.79
N TYR A 370 9.08 -24.31 -0.74
CA TYR A 370 7.76 -23.77 -0.38
C TYR A 370 7.28 -22.67 -1.34
N GLU A 371 8.17 -21.92 -1.98
CA GLU A 371 7.80 -20.97 -3.04
C GLU A 371 7.23 -21.70 -4.27
N ASP A 372 7.80 -22.86 -4.62
CA ASP A 372 7.27 -23.72 -5.68
C ASP A 372 5.92 -24.32 -5.30
N GLU A 373 5.77 -24.83 -4.07
CA GLU A 373 4.50 -25.32 -3.53
C GLU A 373 3.42 -24.23 -3.50
N VAL A 374 3.78 -22.99 -3.14
CA VAL A 374 2.86 -21.84 -3.18
C VAL A 374 2.43 -21.56 -4.62
N SER A 375 3.37 -21.57 -5.56
CA SER A 375 3.07 -21.37 -6.99
C SER A 375 2.11 -22.45 -7.52
N ALA A 376 2.32 -23.71 -7.14
CA ALA A 376 1.44 -24.82 -7.49
C ALA A 376 0.05 -24.69 -6.85
N ALA A 377 -0.02 -24.32 -5.57
CA ALA A 377 -1.28 -24.12 -4.86
C ALA A 377 -2.10 -22.96 -5.45
N VAL A 378 -1.45 -21.84 -5.80
CA VAL A 378 -2.11 -20.71 -6.49
C VAL A 378 -2.69 -21.14 -7.84
N LYS A 379 -1.96 -21.96 -8.60
CA LYS A 379 -2.44 -22.48 -9.88
C LYS A 379 -3.63 -23.43 -9.71
N ALA A 380 -3.58 -24.32 -8.72
CA ALA A 380 -4.68 -25.23 -8.39
C ALA A 380 -5.94 -24.46 -7.96
N LEU A 381 -5.80 -23.47 -7.08
CA LEU A 381 -6.89 -22.60 -6.67
C LEU A 381 -7.52 -21.87 -7.86
N THR A 382 -6.71 -21.35 -8.77
CA THR A 382 -7.18 -20.67 -9.98
C THR A 382 -7.98 -21.63 -10.87
N SER A 383 -7.50 -22.86 -11.04
CA SER A 383 -8.18 -23.88 -11.84
C SER A 383 -9.51 -24.33 -11.21
N MET A 384 -9.62 -24.37 -9.88
CA MET A 384 -10.86 -24.69 -9.19
C MET A 384 -11.88 -23.53 -9.22
N LEU A 385 -11.40 -22.29 -9.28
CA LEU A 385 -12.26 -21.12 -9.40
C LEU A 385 -13.01 -21.08 -10.73
N GLU A 386 -12.45 -21.60 -11.82
CA GLU A 386 -13.09 -21.57 -13.13
C GLU A 386 -14.44 -22.33 -13.18
N PRO A 387 -14.54 -23.60 -12.76
CA PRO A 387 -15.83 -24.29 -12.64
C PRO A 387 -16.80 -23.59 -11.69
N ALA A 388 -16.30 -23.08 -10.55
CA ALA A 388 -17.14 -22.35 -9.60
C ALA A 388 -17.72 -21.07 -10.24
N MET A 389 -16.93 -20.36 -11.04
CA MET A 389 -17.38 -19.18 -11.79
C MET A 389 -18.44 -19.54 -12.82
N ILE A 390 -18.29 -20.65 -13.54
CA ILE A 390 -19.31 -21.13 -14.48
C ILE A 390 -20.63 -21.40 -13.76
N VAL A 391 -20.60 -22.04 -12.58
CA VAL A 391 -21.79 -22.30 -11.77
C VAL A 391 -22.42 -21.00 -11.27
N VAL A 392 -21.63 -20.04 -10.79
CA VAL A 392 -22.14 -18.75 -10.30
C VAL A 392 -22.73 -17.92 -11.43
N VAL A 393 -22.01 -17.76 -12.55
CA VAL A 393 -22.48 -17.01 -13.72
C VAL A 393 -23.69 -17.69 -14.35
N GLY A 394 -23.66 -19.01 -14.49
CA GLY A 394 -24.80 -19.81 -14.95
C GLY A 394 -26.01 -19.67 -14.02
N GLY A 395 -25.80 -19.63 -12.70
CA GLY A 395 -26.85 -19.36 -11.72
C GLY A 395 -27.42 -17.95 -11.86
N ILE A 396 -26.58 -16.93 -12.05
CA ILE A 396 -27.01 -15.55 -12.30
C ILE A 396 -27.84 -15.47 -13.58
N VAL A 397 -27.33 -15.97 -14.71
CA VAL A 397 -28.03 -15.92 -15.99
C VAL A 397 -29.31 -16.77 -15.94
N GLY A 398 -29.24 -17.96 -15.35
CA GLY A 398 -30.38 -18.84 -15.16
C GLY A 398 -31.47 -18.21 -14.30
N SER A 399 -31.10 -17.50 -13.23
CA SER A 399 -32.05 -16.76 -12.40
C SER A 399 -32.77 -15.66 -13.19
N ILE A 400 -32.07 -14.94 -14.07
CA ILE A 400 -32.68 -13.91 -14.92
C ILE A 400 -33.64 -14.56 -15.92
N LEU A 401 -33.20 -15.63 -16.61
CA LEU A 401 -34.04 -16.34 -17.58
C LEU A 401 -35.28 -16.91 -16.92
N LEU A 402 -35.15 -17.60 -15.78
CA LEU A 402 -36.30 -18.12 -15.05
C LEU A 402 -37.26 -17.00 -14.66
N ALA A 403 -36.76 -15.89 -14.09
CA ALA A 403 -37.60 -14.77 -13.69
C ALA A 403 -38.40 -14.18 -14.87
N MET A 404 -37.82 -14.17 -16.07
CA MET A 404 -38.45 -13.64 -17.27
C MET A 404 -39.39 -14.61 -17.99
N TYR A 405 -39.01 -15.89 -18.07
CA TYR A 405 -39.75 -16.89 -18.85
C TYR A 405 -40.87 -17.57 -18.05
N LEU A 406 -40.72 -17.76 -16.73
CA LEU A 406 -41.74 -18.45 -15.93
C LEU A 406 -43.14 -17.81 -16.04
N PRO A 407 -43.28 -16.47 -15.99
CA PRO A 407 -44.60 -15.85 -16.10
C PRO A 407 -45.22 -15.96 -17.51
N MET A 408 -44.42 -16.22 -18.55
CA MET A 408 -44.99 -16.49 -19.87
C MET A 408 -45.76 -17.82 -19.88
N PHE A 409 -45.31 -18.84 -19.16
CA PHE A 409 -46.04 -20.10 -19.04
C PHE A 409 -47.38 -19.93 -18.32
N THR A 410 -47.44 -19.12 -17.25
CA THR A 410 -48.70 -18.88 -16.53
C THR A 410 -49.71 -18.12 -17.38
N VAL A 411 -49.27 -17.21 -18.26
CA VAL A 411 -50.14 -16.54 -19.22
C VAL A 411 -50.66 -17.52 -20.29
N PHE A 412 -49.82 -18.42 -20.80
CA PHE A 412 -50.26 -19.42 -21.77
C PHE A 412 -51.30 -20.39 -21.20
N ASP A 413 -51.13 -20.82 -19.94
CA ASP A 413 -52.10 -21.68 -19.25
C ASP A 413 -53.44 -20.98 -18.98
N GLN A 414 -53.48 -19.64 -18.91
CA GLN A 414 -54.71 -18.86 -18.73
C GLN A 414 -55.45 -18.55 -20.04
N ILE A 415 -54.79 -18.69 -21.19
CA ILE A 415 -55.36 -18.42 -22.52
C ILE A 415 -55.92 -19.70 -23.18
N GLN A 416 -55.58 -20.88 -22.67
CA GLN A 416 -56.25 -22.15 -22.99
C GLN A 416 -57.43 -22.39 -22.06
#